data_AF-A0A2V8I7F4-F1
#
_entry.id   AF-A0A2V8I7F4-F1
#
_cell.length_a   1.000
_cell.length_b   1.000
_cell.length_c   1.000
_cell.angle_alpha   90.00
_cell.angle_beta   90.00
_cell.angle_gamma   90.00
#
_symmetry.space_group_name_H-M   'P 1'
#
loop_
_entity.id
_entity.type
_entity.pdbx_description
1 polymer ?
#
loop_
_entity_poly.entity_id
_entity_poly.type
_entity_poly.pdbx_seq_one_letter_code
_entity_poly.pdbx_strand_id
1 'polypeptide(L)'
;MRHGFAFALATAILLVVPIEAAARPSAQQAAQPPAQQASGLPRTPDGKPNLQGIWQVLNTAAWDILDHSARLGVPAGQGVVEGNELPYRPEALSKKRQN
;
A
#
# COMPACT_ATOMS: atom_id res chain seq x y z
N MET A 1 -44.35 -27.44 -53.01
CA MET A 1 -44.55 -26.04 -53.44
C MET A 1 -45.51 -25.43 -52.43
N ARG A 2 -45.01 -24.92 -51.30
CA ARG A 2 -44.54 -23.55 -51.04
C ARG A 2 -45.65 -22.48 -51.09
N HIS A 3 -45.68 -21.68 -50.01
CA HIS A 3 -46.26 -20.33 -49.82
C HIS A 3 -47.74 -20.27 -49.39
N GLY A 4 -48.20 -19.48 -48.40
CA GLY A 4 -47.57 -18.50 -47.50
C GLY A 4 -48.58 -17.39 -47.09
N PHE A 5 -48.39 -16.82 -45.89
CA PHE A 5 -48.84 -15.49 -45.36
C PHE A 5 -50.35 -15.24 -45.11
N ALA A 6 -50.83 -15.11 -43.85
CA ALA A 6 -50.69 -14.03 -42.85
C ALA A 6 -51.74 -12.91 -43.00
N PHE A 7 -52.56 -12.63 -41.96
CA PHE A 7 -53.04 -11.28 -41.62
C PHE A 7 -53.52 -11.20 -40.16
N ALA A 8 -53.17 -10.08 -39.54
CA ALA A 8 -53.30 -9.74 -38.14
C ALA A 8 -54.66 -9.10 -37.81
N LEU A 9 -54.99 -9.05 -36.51
CA LEU A 9 -55.60 -7.83 -35.94
C LEU A 9 -55.17 -7.68 -34.49
N ALA A 10 -54.20 -6.80 -34.26
CA ALA A 10 -53.77 -6.39 -32.93
C ALA A 10 -54.59 -5.16 -32.50
N THR A 11 -55.35 -5.30 -31.42
CA THR A 11 -56.11 -4.21 -30.80
C THR A 11 -55.17 -3.41 -29.89
N ALA A 12 -55.06 -2.11 -30.13
CA ALA A 12 -54.29 -1.19 -29.30
C ALA A 12 -55.06 -0.82 -28.02
N ILE A 13 -54.42 -0.96 -26.87
CA ILE A 13 -54.80 -0.24 -25.64
C ILE A 13 -53.56 0.55 -25.19
N LEU A 14 -53.65 1.86 -25.30
CA LEU A 14 -52.71 2.80 -24.71
C LEU A 14 -53.07 2.96 -23.23
N LEU A 15 -52.19 2.57 -22.32
CA LEU A 15 -52.26 2.94 -20.91
C LEU A 15 -50.89 3.46 -20.45
N VAL A 16 -50.86 4.78 -20.28
CA VAL A 16 -50.17 5.58 -19.26
C VAL A 16 -48.75 5.14 -18.87
N VAL A 17 -47.79 5.98 -19.26
CA VAL A 17 -46.43 6.04 -18.72
C VAL A 17 -46.47 6.65 -17.31
N PRO A 18 -45.96 5.99 -16.25
CA PRO A 18 -45.42 6.70 -15.11
C PRO A 18 -43.94 7.01 -15.39
N ILE A 19 -43.65 8.32 -15.42
CA ILE A 19 -42.31 8.87 -15.41
C ILE A 19 -41.74 8.63 -14.01
N GLU A 20 -40.84 7.66 -13.88
CA GLU A 20 -39.87 7.63 -12.79
C GLU A 20 -38.50 7.33 -13.40
N ALA A 21 -37.90 8.38 -13.97
CA ALA A 21 -36.46 8.47 -14.12
C ALA A 21 -35.84 8.63 -12.73
N ALA A 22 -35.88 7.56 -11.92
CA ALA A 22 -34.93 7.42 -10.82
C ALA A 22 -33.58 7.20 -11.49
N ALA A 23 -32.79 8.28 -11.56
CA ALA A 23 -31.39 8.25 -11.93
C ALA A 23 -30.73 7.14 -11.12
N ARG A 24 -30.50 5.98 -11.75
CA ARG A 24 -29.65 4.94 -11.17
C ARG A 24 -28.31 5.65 -11.00
N PRO A 25 -27.77 5.80 -9.78
CA PRO A 25 -26.39 6.22 -9.67
C PRO A 25 -25.62 5.19 -10.48
N SER A 26 -24.96 5.63 -11.54
CA SER A 26 -23.92 4.85 -12.17
C SER A 26 -22.99 4.51 -11.01
N ALA A 27 -23.03 3.26 -10.56
CA ALA A 27 -22.04 2.75 -9.65
C ALA A 27 -20.72 3.00 -10.37
N GLN A 28 -20.01 4.05 -9.95
CA GLN A 28 -18.65 4.27 -10.38
C GLN A 28 -17.96 2.97 -10.06
N GLN A 29 -17.58 2.22 -11.09
CA GLN A 29 -16.65 1.12 -10.92
C GLN A 29 -15.46 1.75 -10.21
N ALA A 30 -15.37 1.48 -8.91
CA ALA A 30 -14.23 1.87 -8.13
C ALA A 30 -13.04 1.33 -8.91
N ALA A 31 -12.16 2.23 -9.34
CA ALA A 31 -10.95 1.84 -10.01
C ALA A 31 -10.27 0.83 -9.08
N GLN A 32 -10.23 -0.44 -9.49
CA GLN A 32 -9.39 -1.39 -8.81
C GLN A 32 -7.97 -0.81 -8.95
N PRO A 33 -7.28 -0.50 -7.83
CA PRO A 33 -5.89 -0.11 -7.94
C PRO A 33 -5.19 -1.19 -8.75
N PRO A 34 -4.32 -0.83 -9.71
CA PRO A 34 -3.62 -1.83 -10.51
C PRO A 34 -3.04 -2.85 -9.54
N ALA A 35 -3.38 -4.12 -9.72
CA ALA A 35 -2.78 -5.19 -8.96
C ALA A 35 -1.28 -5.07 -9.18
N GLN A 36 -0.56 -4.50 -8.21
CA GLN A 36 0.89 -4.54 -8.20
C GLN A 36 1.19 -6.03 -8.13
N GLN A 37 1.60 -6.59 -9.27
CA GLN A 37 2.19 -7.91 -9.32
C GLN A 37 3.37 -7.82 -8.38
N ALA A 38 3.18 -8.31 -7.15
CA ALA A 38 4.23 -8.47 -6.19
C ALA A 38 5.13 -9.54 -6.82
N SER A 39 6.11 -9.11 -7.61
CA SER A 39 7.25 -9.92 -7.99
C SER A 39 7.78 -10.46 -6.68
N GLY A 40 7.50 -11.74 -6.40
CA GLY A 40 7.79 -12.31 -5.10
C GLY A 40 9.26 -12.07 -4.76
N LEU A 41 9.55 -11.67 -3.52
CA LEU A 41 10.93 -11.48 -3.06
C LEU A 41 11.77 -12.68 -3.51
N PRO A 42 12.95 -12.47 -4.13
CA PRO A 42 13.83 -13.56 -4.51
C PRO A 42 14.05 -14.49 -3.31
N ARG A 43 14.08 -15.81 -3.57
CA ARG A 43 14.22 -16.81 -2.52
C ARG A 43 15.54 -17.56 -2.64
N THR A 44 16.07 -17.99 -1.52
CA THR A 44 17.22 -18.91 -1.44
C THR A 44 16.78 -20.35 -1.76
N PRO A 45 17.70 -21.29 -2.03
CA PRO A 45 17.35 -22.70 -2.28
C PRO A 45 16.58 -23.39 -1.14
N ASP A 46 16.75 -22.94 0.10
CA ASP A 46 16.01 -23.38 1.29
C ASP A 46 14.67 -22.62 1.47
N GLY A 47 14.26 -21.81 0.49
CA GLY A 47 12.95 -21.15 0.42
C GLY A 47 12.80 -19.86 1.23
N LYS A 48 13.85 -19.42 1.95
CA LYS A 48 13.84 -18.18 2.73
C LYS A 48 13.94 -16.95 1.82
N PRO A 49 13.45 -15.77 2.25
CA PRO A 49 13.70 -14.52 1.53
C PRO A 49 15.22 -14.30 1.36
N ASN A 50 15.63 -13.97 0.14
CA ASN A 50 16.99 -13.53 -0.15
C ASN A 50 17.11 -12.05 0.24
N LEU A 51 17.88 -11.78 1.30
CA LEU A 51 18.12 -10.45 1.88
C LEU A 51 19.47 -9.85 1.46
N GLN A 52 20.11 -10.37 0.41
CA GLN A 52 21.35 -9.83 -0.12
C GLN A 52 21.10 -8.51 -0.88
N GLY A 53 21.93 -7.50 -0.63
CA GLY A 53 21.85 -6.20 -1.32
C GLY A 53 22.44 -5.05 -0.51
N ILE A 54 22.21 -3.83 -0.97
CA ILE A 54 22.54 -2.59 -0.26
C ILE A 54 21.33 -2.21 0.59
N TRP A 55 21.55 -2.07 1.90
CA TRP A 55 20.52 -1.67 2.86
C TRP A 55 20.65 -0.18 3.17
N GLN A 56 19.52 0.52 3.18
CA GLN A 56 19.45 1.94 3.53
C GLN A 56 18.60 2.13 4.78
N VAL A 57 19.10 2.94 5.72
CA VAL A 57 18.33 3.41 6.88
C VAL A 57 17.51 4.63 6.45
N LEU A 58 16.19 4.56 6.61
CA LEU A 58 15.25 5.59 6.17
C LEU A 58 14.71 6.46 7.31
N ASN A 59 15.41 6.49 8.44
CA ASN A 59 15.06 7.30 9.61
C ASN A 59 16.32 7.99 10.19
N THR A 60 16.15 8.71 11.29
CA THR A 60 17.24 9.44 11.98
C THR A 60 18.24 8.53 12.68
N ALA A 61 17.96 7.22 12.81
CA ALA A 61 18.90 6.26 13.40
C ALA A 61 20.18 6.08 12.56
N ALA A 62 20.20 6.62 11.33
CA ALA A 62 21.42 6.76 10.54
C ALA A 62 22.48 7.65 11.21
N TRP A 63 22.08 8.56 12.11
CA TRP A 63 22.97 9.48 12.81
C TRP A 63 23.36 9.01 14.21
N ASP A 64 22.37 8.55 14.98
CA ASP A 64 22.54 7.90 16.28
C ASP A 64 21.32 7.00 16.52
N ILE A 65 21.56 5.78 17.01
CA ILE A 65 20.49 4.80 17.26
C ILE A 65 19.73 5.10 18.55
N LEU A 66 20.30 5.95 19.41
CA LEU A 66 19.65 6.52 20.58
C LEU A 66 19.02 7.88 20.25
N ASP A 67 18.14 8.33 21.14
CA ASP A 67 17.57 9.67 21.09
C ASP A 67 18.70 10.72 21.12
N HIS A 68 18.61 11.70 20.23
CA HIS A 68 19.60 12.75 20.13
C HIS A 68 18.99 14.09 19.75
N SER A 69 19.50 15.14 20.38
CA SER A 69 19.22 16.52 19.98
C SER A 69 19.98 16.89 18.70
N ALA A 70 19.49 17.92 18.01
CA ALA A 70 20.16 18.45 16.83
C ALA A 70 21.55 19.00 17.20
N ARG A 71 22.51 18.78 16.31
CA ARG A 71 23.85 19.39 16.35
C ARG A 71 24.28 19.76 14.93
N LEU A 72 25.41 20.44 14.77
CA LEU A 72 25.85 20.89 13.45
C LEU A 72 25.95 19.71 12.46
N GLY A 73 25.18 19.76 11.38
CA GLY A 73 25.13 18.72 10.35
C GLY A 73 24.32 17.47 10.71
N VAL A 74 23.70 17.42 11.89
CA VAL A 74 22.91 16.26 12.37
C VAL A 74 21.56 16.74 12.90
N PRO A 75 20.43 16.36 12.27
CA PRO A 75 19.11 16.71 12.78
C PRO A 75 18.84 16.03 14.13
N ALA A 76 17.88 16.55 14.90
CA ALA A 76 17.36 15.82 16.06
C ALA A 76 16.62 14.55 15.60
N GLY A 77 16.61 13.51 16.42
CA GLY A 77 15.98 12.24 16.07
C GLY A 77 15.60 11.40 17.27
N GLN A 78 14.47 10.70 17.14
CA GLN A 78 14.10 9.61 18.04
C GLN A 78 14.95 8.38 17.69
N GLY A 79 15.49 7.74 18.72
CA GLY A 79 16.19 6.47 18.64
C GLY A 79 15.26 5.29 18.37
N VAL A 80 15.87 4.16 18.08
CA VAL A 80 15.18 2.88 17.83
C VAL A 80 15.41 1.87 18.95
N VAL A 81 16.24 2.22 19.94
CA VAL A 81 16.55 1.37 21.09
C VAL A 81 15.50 1.58 22.17
N GLU A 82 14.80 0.50 22.52
CA GLU A 82 13.85 0.49 23.63
C GLU A 82 14.53 0.89 24.95
N GLY A 83 13.91 1.78 25.71
CA GLY A 83 14.49 2.34 26.95
C GLY A 83 15.66 3.30 26.73
N ASN A 84 16.08 3.52 25.48
CA ASN A 84 17.14 4.45 25.09
C ASN A 84 18.51 4.17 25.75
N GLU A 85 18.79 2.91 26.08
CA GLU A 85 20.03 2.48 26.74
C GLU A 85 20.67 1.29 26.03
N LEU A 86 21.97 1.40 25.73
CA LEU A 86 22.75 0.30 25.16
C LEU A 86 23.56 -0.38 26.27
N PRO A 87 23.55 -1.72 26.34
CA PRO A 87 24.31 -2.46 27.34
C PRO A 87 25.80 -2.51 26.98
N TYR A 88 26.49 -1.38 27.15
CA TYR A 88 27.93 -1.30 26.92
C TYR A 88 28.71 -1.96 28.06
N ARG A 89 29.84 -2.57 27.68
CA ARG A 89 30.92 -2.83 28.64
C ARG A 89 31.44 -1.48 29.17
N PRO A 90 31.87 -1.37 30.44
CA PRO A 90 32.34 -0.10 31.02
C PRO A 90 33.42 0.60 30.18
N GLU A 91 34.36 -0.15 29.63
CA GLU A 91 35.41 0.34 28.75
C GLU A 91 34.87 0.90 27.42
N ALA A 92 33.81 0.31 26.85
CA ALA A 92 33.18 0.78 25.63
C ALA A 92 32.39 2.08 25.85
N LEU A 93 31.77 2.23 27.03
CA LEU A 93 31.08 3.47 27.39
C LEU A 93 32.06 4.65 27.52
N SER A 94 33.25 4.42 28.07
CA SER A 94 34.31 5.43 28.09
C SER A 94 34.67 5.87 26.67
N LYS A 95 34.89 4.91 25.76
CA LYS A 95 35.22 5.22 24.37
C LYS A 95 34.10 5.98 23.64
N LYS A 96 32.83 5.64 23.88
CA LYS A 96 31.69 6.36 23.32
C LYS A 96 31.73 7.85 23.69
N ARG A 97 32.03 8.18 24.95
CA ARG A 97 32.05 9.58 25.43
C ARG A 97 33.17 10.44 24.86
N GLN A 98 34.17 9.83 24.21
CA GLN A 98 35.30 10.54 23.60
C GLN A 98 35.05 10.92 22.13
N ASN A 99 34.02 10.36 21.50
CA ASN A 99 33.64 10.61 20.12
C ASN A 99 32.45 11.58 20.08
#